data_AF-A0A8J8CV11-F1
#
_entry.id   AF-A0A8J8CV11-F1
#
_cell.length_a   1.000
_cell.length_b   1.000
_cell.length_c   1.000
_cell.angle_alpha   90.00
_cell.angle_beta   90.00
_cell.angle_gamma   90.00
#
_symmetry.space_group_name_H-M   'P 1'
#
loop_
_entity.id
_entity.type
_entity.pdbx_description
1 polymer ?
#
loop_
_entity_poly.entity_id
_entity_poly.type
_entity_poly.pdbx_seq_one_letter_code
_entity_poly.pdbx_strand_id
1 'polypeptide(L)'
;MSDNTDSDRDEYVGEYDKLVRDDIPSVVREDGNKPVTRRVDGDEYERYLAAKLVEEATEYAAALGDDNDTEADDEDPISELADVHAVLDAIVAASDHSTEAVAARVREKASDRGGFADGVVLERIVAGDDD
;
A
#
# COMPACT_ATOMS: atom_id res chain seq x y z
N MET A 1 40.98 -23.29 -29.38
CA MET A 1 39.86 -23.84 -28.58
C MET A 1 39.05 -22.62 -28.17
N SER A 2 37.85 -22.47 -28.74
CA SER A 2 36.99 -21.32 -28.46
C SER A 2 36.38 -21.51 -27.09
N ASP A 3 36.79 -20.70 -26.12
CA ASP A 3 36.23 -20.71 -24.78
C ASP A 3 34.97 -19.84 -24.82
N ASN A 4 33.85 -20.46 -25.20
CA ASN A 4 32.54 -19.82 -25.25
C ASN A 4 31.97 -19.79 -23.83
N THR A 5 32.38 -18.78 -23.05
CA THR A 5 31.76 -18.46 -21.76
C THR A 5 30.53 -17.58 -21.98
N ASP A 6 29.53 -18.12 -22.66
CA ASP A 6 28.13 -17.72 -22.42
C ASP A 6 27.70 -18.41 -21.11
N SER A 7 28.31 -17.98 -20.01
CA SER A 7 27.93 -18.38 -18.67
C SER A 7 26.69 -17.57 -18.32
N ASP A 8 25.52 -18.18 -18.50
CA ASP A 8 24.34 -18.07 -17.64
C ASP A 8 24.31 -16.80 -16.77
N ARG A 9 24.15 -15.63 -17.40
CA ARG A 9 23.69 -14.46 -16.64
C ARG A 9 22.20 -14.62 -16.55
N ASP A 10 21.72 -15.10 -15.40
CA ASP A 10 20.31 -14.96 -15.02
C ASP A 10 19.90 -13.51 -15.38
N GLU A 11 18.90 -13.37 -16.24
CA GLU A 11 18.43 -12.07 -16.73
C GLU A 11 17.98 -11.24 -15.52
N TYR A 12 18.62 -10.08 -15.30
CA TYR A 12 18.33 -9.23 -14.15
C TYR A 12 17.05 -8.44 -14.40
N VAL A 13 15.98 -8.79 -13.67
CA VAL A 13 14.63 -8.23 -13.88
C VAL A 13 14.37 -6.97 -13.02
N GLY A 14 15.23 -6.67 -12.04
CA GLY A 14 15.14 -5.45 -11.23
C GLY A 14 15.49 -5.67 -9.76
N GLU A 15 15.61 -4.57 -9.02
CA GLU A 15 15.76 -4.55 -7.56
C GLU A 15 14.50 -3.93 -6.94
N TYR A 16 13.96 -4.59 -5.92
CA TYR A 16 12.77 -4.15 -5.19
C TYR A 16 13.05 -4.17 -3.69
N ASP A 17 12.56 -3.15 -2.99
CA ASP A 17 12.61 -3.08 -1.52
C ASP A 17 11.21 -2.76 -0.99
N LYS A 18 10.32 -3.75 -1.07
CA LYS A 18 8.92 -3.61 -0.65
C LYS A 18 8.40 -4.86 0.04
N LEU A 19 7.40 -4.66 0.90
CA LEU A 19 6.63 -5.77 1.46
C LEU A 19 5.70 -6.30 0.37
N VAL A 20 5.55 -7.62 0.29
CA VAL A 20 4.66 -8.29 -0.67
C VAL A 20 3.77 -9.29 0.07
N ARG A 21 2.64 -9.68 -0.53
CA ARG A 21 1.80 -10.75 0.00
C ARG A 21 2.58 -12.07 0.03
N ASP A 22 2.23 -12.94 0.99
CA ASP A 22 2.96 -14.17 1.28
C ASP A 22 3.16 -15.10 0.07
N ASP A 23 2.20 -15.11 -0.85
CA ASP A 23 2.21 -15.96 -2.05
C ASP A 23 2.92 -15.34 -3.26
N ILE A 24 3.25 -14.05 -3.25
CA ILE A 24 3.93 -13.38 -4.39
C ILE A 24 5.25 -14.08 -4.75
N PRO A 25 6.12 -14.48 -3.79
CA PRO A 25 7.31 -15.25 -4.13
C PRO A 25 7.01 -16.60 -4.79
N SER A 26 5.83 -17.20 -4.57
CA SER A 26 5.44 -18.44 -5.24
C SER A 26 5.02 -18.14 -6.68
N VAL A 27 4.18 -17.13 -6.89
CA VAL A 27 3.78 -16.66 -8.23
C VAL A 27 4.99 -16.33 -9.11
N VAL A 28 5.95 -15.56 -8.58
CA VAL A 28 7.18 -15.22 -9.31
C VAL A 28 7.98 -16.47 -9.73
N ARG A 29 7.96 -17.55 -8.94
CA ARG A 29 8.61 -18.83 -9.32
C ARG A 29 7.83 -19.58 -10.39
N GLU A 30 6.51 -19.52 -10.35
CA GLU A 30 5.63 -20.14 -11.36
C GLU A 30 5.82 -19.47 -12.73
N ASP A 31 6.09 -18.17 -12.74
CA ASP A 31 6.45 -17.40 -13.94
C ASP A 31 7.88 -17.66 -14.46
N GLY A 32 8.61 -18.60 -13.83
CA GLY A 32 9.97 -18.98 -14.23
C GLY A 32 11.07 -18.06 -13.70
N ASN A 33 10.73 -17.05 -12.91
CA ASN A 33 11.69 -16.14 -12.27
C ASN A 33 12.17 -16.68 -10.91
N LYS A 34 13.27 -16.13 -10.39
CA LYS A 34 13.84 -16.52 -9.09
C LYS A 34 13.74 -15.35 -8.09
N PRO A 35 12.74 -15.32 -7.20
CA PRO A 35 12.62 -14.25 -6.23
C PRO A 35 13.67 -14.39 -5.12
N VAL A 36 14.38 -13.30 -4.84
CA VAL A 36 15.25 -13.16 -3.67
C VAL A 36 14.45 -12.46 -2.58
N THR A 37 14.27 -13.11 -1.44
CA THR A 37 13.40 -12.61 -0.36
C THR A 37 14.09 -12.71 0.99
N ARG A 38 13.67 -11.86 1.93
CA ARG A 38 14.00 -11.98 3.35
C ARG A 38 12.74 -11.71 4.17
N ARG A 39 12.71 -12.22 5.41
CA ARG A 39 11.64 -11.89 6.37
C ARG A 39 12.07 -10.72 7.25
N VAL A 40 11.10 -9.91 7.65
CA VAL A 40 11.26 -8.76 8.55
C VAL A 40 10.37 -8.96 9.77
N ASP A 41 10.78 -8.42 10.92
CA ASP A 41 10.04 -8.47 12.18
C ASP A 41 10.22 -7.17 12.98
N GLY A 42 9.45 -7.02 14.07
CA GLY A 42 9.49 -5.87 14.98
C GLY A 42 9.42 -4.52 14.26
N ASP A 43 10.26 -3.57 14.69
CA ASP A 43 10.35 -2.21 14.15
C ASP A 43 10.64 -2.17 12.64
N GLU A 44 11.29 -3.21 12.09
CA GLU A 44 11.50 -3.29 10.65
C GLU A 44 10.21 -3.64 9.92
N TYR A 45 9.46 -4.62 10.42
CA TYR A 45 8.16 -4.97 9.85
C TYR A 45 7.18 -3.79 9.89
N GLU A 46 7.12 -3.06 11.01
CA GLU A 46 6.29 -1.86 11.13
C GLU A 46 6.63 -0.79 10.08
N ARG A 47 7.93 -0.59 9.80
CA ARG A 47 8.38 0.35 8.75
C ARG A 47 7.95 -0.10 7.36
N TYR A 48 8.06 -1.39 7.07
CA TYR A 48 7.60 -1.94 5.79
C TYR A 48 6.07 -1.88 5.63
N LEU A 49 5.30 -2.11 6.69
CA LEU A 49 3.84 -1.92 6.67
C LEU A 49 3.46 -0.46 6.43
N ALA A 50 4.14 0.49 7.08
CA ALA A 50 3.89 1.92 6.87
C ALA A 50 4.23 2.35 5.43
N ALA A 51 5.33 1.85 4.87
CA ALA A 51 5.67 2.08 3.47
C ALA A 51 4.62 1.47 2.52
N LYS A 52 4.18 0.24 2.80
CA LYS A 52 3.14 -0.45 2.02
C LYS A 52 1.83 0.32 2.04
N LEU A 53 1.41 0.88 3.18
CA LEU A 53 0.19 1.69 3.27
C LEU A 53 0.25 2.91 2.33
N VAL A 54 1.42 3.53 2.19
CA VAL A 54 1.61 4.66 1.27
C VAL A 54 1.61 4.22 -0.19
N GLU A 55 2.20 3.06 -0.50
CA GLU A 55 2.16 2.41 -1.82
C GLU A 55 0.70 2.21 -2.25
N GLU A 56 -0.09 1.44 -1.49
CA GLU A 56 -1.49 1.11 -1.85
C GLU A 56 -2.38 2.36 -1.93
N ALA A 57 -2.19 3.33 -1.03
CA ALA A 57 -2.95 4.58 -1.08
C ALA A 57 -2.62 5.43 -2.30
N THR A 58 -1.38 5.34 -2.81
CA THR A 58 -0.96 6.00 -4.04
C THR A 58 -1.52 5.28 -5.26
N GLU A 59 -1.53 3.95 -5.25
CA GLU A 59 -2.14 3.13 -6.31
C GLU A 59 -3.65 3.38 -6.41
N TYR A 60 -4.37 3.42 -5.28
CA TYR A 60 -5.78 3.84 -5.26
C TYR A 60 -5.99 5.23 -5.88
N ALA A 61 -5.14 6.20 -5.54
CA ALA A 61 -5.24 7.55 -6.10
C ALA A 61 -4.96 7.58 -7.61
N ALA A 62 -4.03 6.75 -8.09
CA ALA A 62 -3.71 6.61 -9.51
C ALA A 62 -4.85 5.92 -10.29
N ALA A 63 -5.48 4.91 -9.70
CA ALA A 63 -6.59 4.16 -10.29
C ALA A 63 -7.85 5.03 -10.54
N LEU A 64 -7.98 6.16 -9.85
CA LEU A 64 -9.04 7.15 -10.07
C LEU A 64 -8.84 8.04 -11.33
N GLY A 65 -7.68 7.96 -12.00
CA GLY A 65 -7.37 8.75 -13.20
C GLY A 65 -8.18 8.33 -14.45
N ASP A 66 -8.43 9.29 -15.35
CA ASP A 66 -9.25 9.17 -16.58
C ASP A 66 -8.64 8.24 -17.66
N ASP A 67 -7.39 7.79 -17.47
CA ASP A 67 -6.65 6.94 -18.43
C ASP A 67 -6.82 5.44 -18.14
N ASN A 68 -7.73 5.05 -17.24
CA ASN A 68 -8.00 3.65 -16.92
C ASN A 68 -8.93 3.01 -17.97
N ASP A 69 -8.48 3.01 -19.22
CA ASP A 69 -9.05 2.24 -20.36
C ASP A 69 -8.51 0.79 -20.36
N THR A 70 -7.95 0.34 -19.23
CA THR A 70 -7.33 -0.98 -19.11
C THR A 70 -8.31 -1.91 -18.40
N GLU A 71 -8.89 -2.84 -19.15
CA GLU A 71 -9.73 -3.97 -18.69
C GLU A 71 -8.91 -5.00 -17.86
N ALA A 72 -7.90 -4.57 -17.10
CA ALA A 72 -7.12 -5.41 -16.21
C ALA A 72 -7.77 -5.35 -14.81
N ASP A 73 -8.39 -6.46 -14.42
CA ASP A 73 -9.19 -6.61 -13.20
C ASP A 73 -8.43 -6.35 -11.88
N ASP A 74 -7.09 -6.27 -11.91
CA ASP A 74 -6.26 -6.26 -10.70
C ASP A 74 -5.79 -4.86 -10.24
N GLU A 75 -5.97 -3.80 -11.04
CA GLU A 75 -5.52 -2.41 -10.73
C GLU A 75 -6.70 -1.41 -10.68
N ASP A 76 -7.92 -1.90 -10.43
CA ASP A 76 -9.11 -1.06 -10.32
C ASP A 76 -9.23 -0.40 -8.92
N PRO A 77 -9.93 0.75 -8.79
CA PRO A 77 -10.03 1.46 -7.51
C PRO A 77 -10.58 0.63 -6.34
N ILE A 78 -11.39 -0.40 -6.58
CA ILE A 78 -11.91 -1.29 -5.52
C ILE A 78 -10.82 -2.24 -5.05
N SER A 79 -10.05 -2.83 -5.97
CA SER A 79 -8.92 -3.70 -5.65
C SER A 79 -7.88 -2.97 -4.81
N GLU A 80 -7.48 -1.76 -5.23
CA GLU A 80 -6.52 -0.94 -4.48
C GLU A 80 -7.04 -0.54 -3.08
N LEU A 81 -8.35 -0.26 -2.96
CA LEU A 81 -8.95 0.02 -1.66
C LEU A 81 -8.98 -1.22 -0.75
N ALA A 82 -9.14 -2.41 -1.32
CA ALA A 82 -9.06 -3.66 -0.57
C ALA A 82 -7.63 -3.90 -0.05
N ASP A 83 -6.61 -3.55 -0.84
CA ASP A 83 -5.22 -3.66 -0.45
C ASP A 83 -4.86 -2.66 0.66
N VAL A 84 -5.34 -1.40 0.55
CA VAL A 84 -5.27 -0.43 1.66
C VAL A 84 -5.91 -1.02 2.94
N HIS A 85 -7.09 -1.63 2.84
CA HIS A 85 -7.75 -2.23 4.00
C HIS A 85 -6.94 -3.38 4.61
N ALA A 86 -6.40 -4.27 3.78
CA ALA A 86 -5.57 -5.39 4.25
C ALA A 86 -4.32 -4.91 4.98
N VAL A 87 -3.68 -3.83 4.49
CA VAL A 87 -2.52 -3.23 5.16
C VAL A 87 -2.91 -2.58 6.49
N LEU A 88 -4.06 -1.89 6.56
CA LEU A 88 -4.58 -1.34 7.82
C LEU A 88 -4.80 -2.44 8.87
N ASP A 89 -5.40 -3.57 8.47
CA ASP A 89 -5.60 -4.72 9.36
C ASP A 89 -4.26 -5.29 9.85
N ALA A 90 -3.27 -5.42 8.97
CA ALA A 90 -1.93 -5.89 9.32
C ALA A 90 -1.22 -4.92 10.28
N ILE A 91 -1.35 -3.61 10.09
CA ILE A 91 -0.81 -2.58 11.00
C ILE A 91 -1.45 -2.71 12.38
N VAL A 92 -2.77 -2.84 12.45
CA VAL A 92 -3.46 -3.00 13.73
C VAL A 92 -2.99 -4.27 14.43
N ALA A 93 -2.90 -5.39 13.70
CA ALA A 93 -2.43 -6.67 14.24
C ALA A 93 -0.96 -6.64 14.72
N ALA A 94 -0.12 -5.83 14.07
CA ALA A 94 1.28 -5.63 14.47
C ALA A 94 1.44 -4.65 15.66
N SER A 95 0.42 -3.83 15.95
CA SER A 95 0.45 -2.80 16.98
C SER A 95 -0.12 -3.25 18.33
N ASP A 96 0.06 -2.44 19.37
CA ASP A 96 -0.61 -2.59 20.66
C ASP A 96 -2.10 -2.15 20.66
N HIS A 97 -2.68 -1.91 19.49
CA HIS A 97 -4.04 -1.41 19.33
C HIS A 97 -4.98 -2.50 18.81
N SER A 98 -6.25 -2.41 19.19
CA SER A 98 -7.31 -3.26 18.61
C SER A 98 -8.10 -2.52 17.54
N THR A 99 -8.70 -3.29 16.62
CA THR A 99 -9.63 -2.76 15.62
C THR A 99 -10.77 -1.98 16.26
N GLU A 100 -11.28 -2.41 17.42
CA GLU A 100 -12.32 -1.71 18.17
C GLU A 100 -11.83 -0.36 18.71
N ALA A 101 -10.57 -0.28 19.17
CA ALA A 101 -10.00 0.97 19.65
C ALA A 101 -9.86 2.00 18.52
N VAL A 102 -9.42 1.56 17.34
CA VAL A 102 -9.37 2.40 16.13
C VAL A 102 -10.77 2.84 15.72
N ALA A 103 -11.73 1.93 15.65
CA ALA A 103 -13.12 2.23 15.29
C ALA A 103 -13.80 3.18 16.31
N ALA A 104 -13.51 3.05 17.60
CA ALA A 104 -13.97 3.98 18.63
C ALA A 104 -13.41 5.39 18.38
N ARG A 105 -12.11 5.48 18.07
CA ARG A 105 -11.44 6.76 17.76
C ARG A 105 -12.00 7.43 16.50
N VAL A 106 -12.33 6.66 15.47
CA VAL A 106 -13.00 7.16 14.25
C VAL A 106 -14.36 7.77 14.60
N ARG A 107 -15.18 7.07 15.40
CA ARG A 107 -16.51 7.56 15.83
C ARG A 107 -16.43 8.82 16.69
N GLU A 108 -15.50 8.87 17.63
CA GLU A 108 -15.26 10.05 18.47
C GLU A 108 -14.90 11.27 17.60
N LYS A 109 -13.92 11.14 16.70
CA LYS A 109 -13.54 12.24 15.79
C LYS A 109 -14.71 12.69 14.90
N ALA A 110 -15.49 11.75 14.38
CA ALA A 110 -16.67 12.05 13.57
C ALA A 110 -17.74 12.80 14.37
N SER A 111 -17.94 12.45 15.65
CA SER A 111 -18.86 13.15 16.54
C SER A 111 -18.37 14.56 16.91
N ASP A 112 -17.08 14.71 17.16
CA ASP A 112 -16.49 15.98 17.63
C ASP A 112 -16.29 16.99 16.51
N ARG A 113 -15.96 16.52 15.30
CA ARG A 113 -15.48 17.37 14.19
C ARG A 113 -16.21 17.15 12.87
N GLY A 114 -17.17 16.22 12.83
CA GLY A 114 -17.78 15.76 11.59
C GLY A 114 -16.94 14.71 10.86
N GLY A 115 -17.55 14.08 9.87
CA GLY A 115 -16.89 13.17 8.93
C GLY A 115 -16.61 13.85 7.58
N PHE A 116 -16.34 13.05 6.55
CA PHE A 116 -16.08 13.55 5.20
C PHE A 116 -17.33 13.59 4.30
N ALA A 117 -18.52 13.29 4.85
CA ALA A 117 -19.77 13.16 4.08
C ALA A 117 -20.21 14.46 3.39
N ASP A 118 -19.89 15.62 3.98
CA ASP A 118 -20.26 16.93 3.43
C ASP A 118 -19.32 17.39 2.28
N GLY A 119 -18.21 16.67 2.03
CA GLY A 119 -17.30 16.97 0.92
C GLY A 119 -16.62 18.35 1.00
N VAL A 120 -16.45 18.90 2.21
CA VAL A 120 -15.91 20.25 2.40
C VAL A 120 -14.39 20.28 2.16
N VAL A 121 -13.95 21.16 1.26
CA VAL A 121 -12.53 21.45 0.99
C VAL A 121 -12.18 22.82 1.57
N LEU A 122 -11.16 22.88 2.44
CA LEU A 122 -10.67 24.14 2.99
C LEU A 122 -9.65 24.78 2.04
N GLU A 123 -10.06 25.84 1.34
CA GLU A 123 -9.20 26.51 0.34
C GLU A 123 -8.31 27.61 0.95
N ARG A 124 -8.81 28.36 1.93
CA ARG A 124 -8.04 29.40 2.63
C ARG A 124 -8.66 29.79 3.97
N ILE A 125 -7.84 30.35 4.86
CA ILE A 125 -8.27 31.02 6.09
C ILE A 125 -7.96 32.51 5.96
N VAL A 126 -8.91 33.37 6.33
CA VAL A 126 -8.72 34.82 6.44
C VAL A 126 -8.93 35.22 7.90
N ALA A 127 -8.24 36.28 8.36
CA ALA A 127 -8.44 36.79 9.71
C ALA A 127 -9.89 37.23 9.91
N GLY A 128 -10.46 36.96 11.10
CA GLY A 128 -11.74 37.54 11.47
C GLY A 128 -11.56 39.04 11.71
N ASP A 129 -12.53 39.85 11.27
CA ASP A 129 -12.62 41.22 11.75
C ASP A 129 -12.97 41.14 13.24
N ASP A 130 -12.03 41.52 14.12
CA ASP A 130 -12.28 41.66 15.55
C ASP A 130 -13.26 42.85 15.75
N ASP A 131 -14.54 42.57 16.02
CA ASP A 131 -15.56 43.54 16.45
C ASP A 131 -15.44 43.89 17.95
#